data_AF-A0A5C1YMS8-F1
#
_entry.id   AF-A0A5C1YMS8-F1
#
_cell.length_a   1.000
_cell.length_b   1.000
_cell.length_c   1.000
_cell.angle_alpha   90.00
_cell.angle_beta   90.00
_cell.angle_gamma   90.00
#
_symmetry.space_group_name_H-M   'P 1'
#
loop_
_entity.id
_entity.type
_entity.pdbx_description
1 polymer ?
#
loop_
_entity_poly.entity_id
_entity_poly.type
_entity_poly.pdbx_seq_one_letter_code
_entity_poly.pdbx_strand_id
1 'polypeptide(L)'
;MEKRPFLPLPGIPRHFVLVPDMAGGLRGLEVARAMGLLGGESATGLAPPGLLSAVGAGRFMGVPWWQALVRELEQAAGQPLVHVLDCGASAPHAAMALAQGQRMAVLAGAGRQHDAVRALYRQEGGLLLACRPPTIGL
;
A
#
# COMPACT_ATOMS: atom_id res chain seq x y z
N MET A 1 10.83 -23.26 -0.65
CA MET A 1 10.42 -21.85 -0.60
C MET A 1 9.53 -21.61 -1.82
N GLU A 2 8.23 -21.68 -1.63
CA GLU A 2 7.26 -21.59 -2.73
C GLU A 2 7.29 -20.17 -3.31
N LYS A 3 7.70 -20.05 -4.57
CA LYS A 3 7.59 -18.78 -5.31
C LYS A 3 6.11 -18.54 -5.56
N ARG A 4 5.48 -17.64 -4.78
CA ARG A 4 4.13 -17.15 -5.10
C ARG A 4 4.14 -16.65 -6.55
N PRO A 5 3.19 -17.09 -7.39
CA PRO A 5 3.15 -16.68 -8.78
C PRO A 5 3.09 -15.15 -8.88
N PHE A 6 3.90 -14.62 -9.80
CA PHE A 6 3.93 -13.20 -10.13
C PHE A 6 2.58 -12.83 -10.77
N LEU A 7 1.67 -12.27 -9.97
CA LEU A 7 0.51 -11.60 -10.51
C LEU A 7 0.97 -10.21 -10.96
N PRO A 8 0.67 -9.78 -12.20
CA PRO A 8 0.92 -8.40 -12.60
C PRO A 8 0.25 -7.50 -11.57
N LEU A 9 0.96 -6.45 -11.12
CA LEU A 9 0.39 -5.48 -10.20
C LEU A 9 -0.96 -5.04 -10.78
N PRO A 10 -2.09 -5.21 -10.05
CA PRO A 10 -3.31 -4.54 -10.44
C PRO A 10 -2.97 -3.05 -10.61
N GLY A 11 -3.55 -2.40 -11.62
CA GLY A 11 -3.30 -0.99 -11.87
C GLY A 11 -3.42 -0.18 -10.58
N ILE A 12 -2.61 0.89 -10.45
CA ILE A 12 -2.57 1.71 -9.24
C ILE A 12 -4.00 2.11 -8.86
N PRO A 13 -4.47 1.79 -7.63
CA PRO A 13 -5.80 2.18 -7.19
C PRO A 13 -6.02 3.68 -7.34
N ARG A 14 -7.22 4.08 -7.77
CA ARG A 14 -7.58 5.50 -7.89
C ARG A 14 -7.89 6.13 -6.53
N HIS A 15 -8.30 5.31 -5.57
CA HIS A 15 -8.66 5.73 -4.22
C HIS A 15 -7.81 4.94 -3.22
N PHE A 16 -7.36 5.61 -2.17
CA PHE A 16 -6.62 4.96 -1.07
C PHE A 16 -7.31 5.22 0.25
N VAL A 17 -7.47 4.19 1.07
CA VAL A 17 -7.85 4.34 2.48
C VAL A 17 -6.60 4.66 3.29
N LEU A 18 -6.65 5.73 4.09
CA LEU A 18 -5.62 6.03 5.08
C LEU A 18 -5.73 5.04 6.25
N VAL A 19 -4.61 4.41 6.59
CA VAL A 19 -4.52 3.44 7.68
C VAL A 19 -3.46 3.90 8.69
N PRO A 20 -3.86 4.69 9.71
CA PRO A 20 -2.96 5.08 10.79
C PRO A 20 -2.83 3.98 11.86
N ASP A 21 -3.90 3.22 12.06
CA ASP A 21 -4.06 2.12 12.99
C ASP A 21 -5.24 1.24 12.54
N MET A 22 -5.58 0.22 13.33
CA MET A 22 -6.65 -0.73 13.00
C MET A 22 -8.02 -0.05 12.97
N ALA A 23 -8.32 0.83 13.93
CA ALA A 23 -9.62 1.49 14.01
C ALA A 23 -9.82 2.48 12.84
N GLY A 24 -8.78 3.22 12.48
CA GLY A 24 -8.77 4.09 11.30
C GLY A 24 -8.92 3.31 10.00
N GLY A 25 -8.23 2.18 9.86
CA GLY A 25 -8.38 1.29 8.72
C GLY A 25 -9.81 0.77 8.56
N LEU A 26 -10.42 0.27 9.64
CA LEU A 26 -11.81 -0.21 9.62
C LEU A 26 -12.82 0.88 9.22
N ARG A 27 -12.71 2.08 9.81
CA ARG A 27 -13.54 3.24 9.42
C ARG A 27 -13.36 3.60 7.95
N GLY A 28 -12.13 3.56 7.45
CA GLY A 28 -11.85 3.81 6.05
C GLY A 28 -12.45 2.77 5.11
N LEU A 29 -12.46 1.49 5.49
CA LEU A 29 -13.16 0.43 4.75
C LEU A 29 -14.68 0.63 4.76
N GLU A 30 -15.27 1.10 5.88
CA GLU A 30 -16.69 1.46 5.95
C GLU A 30 -17.03 2.61 4.99
N VAL A 31 -16.21 3.66 4.94
CA VAL A 31 -16.36 4.75 3.97
C VAL A 31 -16.25 4.23 2.54
N ALA A 32 -15.26 3.38 2.24
CA ALA A 32 -15.10 2.78 0.93
C ALA A 32 -16.31 1.92 0.52
N ARG A 33 -16.94 1.19 1.46
CA ARG A 33 -18.19 0.46 1.21
C ARG A 33 -19.34 1.41 0.90
N ALA A 34 -19.50 2.47 1.69
CA ALA A 34 -20.54 3.49 1.45
C ALA A 34 -20.37 4.19 0.09
N MET A 35 -19.13 4.31 -0.41
CA MET A 35 -18.80 4.82 -1.75
C MET A 35 -18.95 3.77 -2.87
N GLY A 36 -19.32 2.53 -2.56
CA GLY A 36 -19.44 1.45 -3.55
C GLY A 36 -18.11 0.96 -4.12
N LEU A 37 -16.99 1.24 -3.44
CA LEU A 37 -15.64 0.76 -3.80
C LEU A 37 -15.34 -0.64 -3.22
N LEU A 38 -16.13 -1.07 -2.24
CA LEU A 38 -16.06 -2.37 -1.58
C LEU A 38 -17.49 -2.94 -1.41
N GLY A 39 -17.67 -4.23 -1.69
CA GLY A 39 -18.98 -4.92 -1.62
C GLY A 39 -19.29 -5.72 -2.89
N GLY A 40 -19.97 -6.86 -2.78
CA GLY A 40 -20.30 -7.75 -3.91
C GLY A 40 -21.47 -7.24 -4.78
N GLU A 41 -21.61 -7.85 -5.98
CA GLU A 41 -22.59 -7.71 -7.11
C GLU A 41 -23.13 -6.32 -7.52
N SER A 42 -23.21 -5.35 -6.60
CA SER A 42 -23.55 -3.94 -6.81
C SER A 42 -22.34 -3.00 -6.70
N ALA A 43 -21.10 -3.53 -6.63
CA ALA A 43 -19.93 -2.70 -6.89
C ALA A 43 -20.08 -2.08 -8.27
N THR A 44 -19.87 -0.77 -8.34
CA THR A 44 -20.09 0.08 -9.54
C THR A 44 -19.14 -0.23 -10.71
N GLY A 45 -18.54 -1.42 -10.74
CA GLY A 45 -17.42 -1.79 -11.61
C GLY A 45 -16.11 -1.05 -11.27
N LEU A 46 -16.10 -0.27 -10.18
CA LEU A 46 -14.92 0.46 -9.74
C LEU A 46 -13.91 -0.50 -9.10
N ALA A 47 -12.62 -0.27 -9.36
CA ALA A 47 -11.54 -1.03 -8.75
C ALA A 47 -11.54 -0.83 -7.21
N PRO A 48 -11.23 -1.89 -6.43
CA PRO A 48 -11.09 -1.78 -4.98
C PRO A 48 -10.11 -0.68 -4.56
N PRO A 49 -10.31 -0.04 -3.39
CA PRO A 49 -9.38 0.96 -2.89
C PRO A 49 -8.03 0.30 -2.54
N GLY A 50 -6.97 1.08 -2.65
CA GLY A 50 -5.70 0.72 -2.04
C GLY A 50 -5.70 1.04 -0.54
N LEU A 51 -4.79 0.44 0.21
CA LEU A 51 -4.47 0.82 1.59
C LEU A 51 -3.19 1.66 1.60
N LEU A 52 -3.15 2.73 2.38
CA LEU A 52 -1.97 3.57 2.54
C LEU A 52 -1.67 3.77 4.02
N SER A 53 -0.46 3.42 4.45
CA SER A 53 -0.04 3.61 5.86
C SER A 53 -0.01 5.09 6.28
N ALA A 54 0.06 5.36 7.59
CA ALA A 54 0.46 6.67 8.11
C ALA A 54 1.77 7.20 7.47
N VAL A 55 1.94 8.53 7.48
CA VAL A 55 3.12 9.21 6.93
C VAL A 55 4.38 8.70 7.60
N GLY A 56 5.36 8.24 6.82
CA GLY A 56 6.63 7.74 7.33
C GLY A 56 6.57 6.43 8.12
N ALA A 57 5.45 5.68 8.09
CA ALA A 57 5.28 4.43 8.84
C ALA A 57 6.40 3.40 8.60
N GLY A 58 6.98 3.37 7.40
CA GLY A 58 8.12 2.50 7.12
C GLY A 58 9.36 2.80 7.96
N ARG A 59 9.51 4.04 8.45
CA ARG A 59 10.64 4.47 9.30
C ARG A 59 10.39 4.21 10.78
N PHE A 60 9.17 4.38 11.27
CA PHE A 60 8.90 4.33 12.72
C PHE A 60 8.26 3.02 13.19
N MET A 61 7.34 2.42 12.42
CA MET A 61 6.75 1.11 12.75
C MET A 61 7.41 -0.05 12.02
N GLY A 62 7.85 0.20 10.79
CA GLY A 62 8.42 -0.82 9.91
C GLY A 62 7.37 -1.69 9.21
N VAL A 63 7.89 -2.55 8.35
CA VAL A 63 7.11 -3.41 7.44
C VAL A 63 6.35 -4.52 8.16
N PRO A 64 6.87 -5.19 9.21
CA PRO A 64 6.12 -6.25 9.89
C PRO A 64 4.82 -5.76 10.51
N TRP A 65 4.84 -4.57 11.13
CA TRP A 65 3.64 -3.91 11.63
C TRP A 65 2.63 -3.65 10.50
N TRP A 66 3.10 -3.08 9.38
CA TRP A 66 2.23 -2.75 8.27
C TRP A 66 1.57 -3.99 7.67
N GLN A 67 2.34 -5.05 7.45
CA GLN A 67 1.82 -6.30 6.91
C GLN A 67 0.85 -7.00 7.87
N ALA A 68 1.06 -6.90 9.19
CA ALA A 68 0.10 -7.41 10.17
C ALA A 68 -1.23 -6.66 10.06
N LEU A 69 -1.19 -5.33 9.98
CA LEU A 69 -2.39 -4.50 9.86
C LEU A 69 -3.15 -4.76 8.55
N VAL A 70 -2.42 -4.87 7.43
CA VAL A 70 -3.02 -5.17 6.11
C VAL A 70 -3.74 -6.51 6.13
N ARG A 71 -3.16 -7.57 6.72
CA ARG A 71 -3.81 -8.88 6.77
C ARG A 71 -5.17 -8.83 7.47
N GLU A 72 -5.27 -8.12 8.59
CA GLU A 72 -6.53 -7.97 9.31
C GLU A 72 -7.55 -7.13 8.51
N LEU A 73 -7.09 -6.11 7.80
CA LEU A 73 -7.95 -5.27 6.95
C LEU A 73 -8.42 -5.99 5.68
N GLU A 74 -7.59 -6.82 5.06
CA GLU A 74 -7.98 -7.67 3.94
C GLU A 74 -9.03 -8.70 4.35
N GLN A 75 -8.89 -9.28 5.55
CA GLN A 75 -9.93 -10.15 6.12
C GLN A 75 -11.24 -9.39 6.32
N ALA A 76 -11.19 -8.19 6.90
CA ALA A 76 -12.37 -7.35 7.06
C ALA A 76 -13.00 -6.94 5.72
N ALA A 77 -12.18 -6.68 4.70
CA ALA A 77 -12.63 -6.34 3.36
C ALA A 77 -13.17 -7.57 2.57
N GLY A 78 -12.82 -8.78 2.99
CA GLY A 78 -13.18 -10.03 2.33
C GLY A 78 -12.42 -10.29 1.02
N GLN A 79 -11.36 -9.52 0.73
CA GLN A 79 -10.53 -9.67 -0.47
C GLN A 79 -9.13 -9.08 -0.27
N PRO A 80 -8.11 -9.53 -1.02
CA PRO A 80 -6.81 -8.87 -1.05
C PRO A 80 -6.92 -7.43 -1.56
N LEU A 81 -6.13 -6.53 -0.98
CA LEU A 81 -6.11 -5.12 -1.37
C LEU A 81 -4.68 -4.70 -1.71
N VAL A 82 -4.54 -3.87 -2.75
CA VAL A 82 -3.26 -3.20 -3.01
C VAL A 82 -2.91 -2.37 -1.78
N HIS A 83 -1.69 -2.48 -1.27
CA HIS A 83 -1.28 -1.75 -0.07
C HIS A 83 0.09 -1.08 -0.24
N VAL A 84 0.21 0.15 0.25
CA VAL A 84 1.38 1.02 0.06
C VAL A 84 1.93 1.42 1.42
N LEU A 85 3.21 1.16 1.64
CA LEU A 85 3.93 1.64 2.83
C LEU A 85 4.57 3.00 2.55
N ASP A 86 4.32 3.98 3.40
CA ASP A 86 4.97 5.28 3.31
C ASP A 86 6.36 5.23 3.96
N CYS A 87 7.42 5.30 3.15
CA CYS A 87 8.82 5.34 3.61
C CYS A 87 9.38 6.77 3.70
N GLY A 88 8.54 7.80 3.50
CA GLY A 88 8.95 9.20 3.43
C GLY A 88 10.06 9.41 2.42
N ALA A 89 11.14 10.09 2.83
CA ALA A 89 12.35 10.31 2.02
C ALA A 89 13.48 9.31 2.32
N SER A 90 13.18 8.18 2.96
CA SER A 90 14.21 7.24 3.40
C SER A 90 14.41 6.08 2.41
N ALA A 91 15.38 6.24 1.51
CA ALA A 91 15.77 5.19 0.57
C ALA A 91 16.14 3.85 1.26
N PRO A 92 16.90 3.82 2.38
CA PRO A 92 17.19 2.56 3.07
C PRO A 92 15.95 1.82 3.57
N HIS A 93 14.95 2.54 4.11
CA HIS A 93 13.71 1.91 4.57
C HIS A 93 12.86 1.40 3.40
N ALA A 94 12.84 2.12 2.26
CA ALA A 94 12.18 1.64 1.05
C ALA A 94 12.84 0.37 0.49
N ALA A 95 14.18 0.31 0.46
CA ALA A 95 14.93 -0.89 0.06
C ALA A 95 14.65 -2.07 1.01
N MET A 96 14.66 -1.82 2.32
CA MET A 96 14.36 -2.83 3.33
C MET A 96 12.92 -3.33 3.22
N ALA A 97 11.96 -2.45 2.89
CA ALA A 97 10.59 -2.82 2.61
C ALA A 97 10.48 -3.77 1.42
N LEU A 98 11.21 -3.49 0.33
CA LEU A 98 11.25 -4.38 -0.84
C LEU A 98 11.79 -5.76 -0.49
N ALA A 99 12.89 -5.81 0.28
CA ALA A 99 13.50 -7.06 0.75
C ALA A 99 12.55 -7.89 1.63
N GLN A 100 11.61 -7.24 2.33
CA GLN A 100 10.58 -7.88 3.15
C GLN A 100 9.27 -8.14 2.37
N GLY A 101 9.31 -8.05 1.04
CA GLY A 101 8.19 -8.37 0.16
C GLY A 101 7.17 -7.25 -0.03
N GLN A 102 7.40 -6.04 0.49
CA GLN A 102 6.55 -4.88 0.19
C GLN A 102 6.76 -4.46 -1.27
N ARG A 103 5.75 -4.65 -2.11
CA ARG A 103 5.85 -4.37 -3.55
C ARG A 103 5.50 -2.94 -3.93
N MET A 104 4.80 -2.20 -3.07
CA MET A 104 4.45 -0.80 -3.32
C MET A 104 4.79 0.08 -2.11
N ALA A 105 5.49 1.17 -2.35
CA ALA A 105 5.84 2.13 -1.30
C ALA A 105 5.88 3.57 -1.81
N VAL A 106 5.72 4.54 -0.90
CA VAL A 106 6.01 5.95 -1.18
C VAL A 106 7.48 6.21 -0.87
N LEU A 107 8.20 6.77 -1.84
CA LEU A 107 9.55 7.30 -1.66
C LEU A 107 9.65 8.69 -2.28
N ALA A 108 9.48 9.70 -1.42
CA ALA A 108 9.59 11.11 -1.76
C ALA A 108 11.06 11.53 -1.86
N GLY A 109 11.35 12.50 -2.72
CA GLY A 109 12.71 13.02 -2.91
C GLY A 109 13.46 12.42 -4.11
N ALA A 110 14.66 12.93 -4.31
CA ALA A 110 15.52 12.66 -5.46
C ALA A 110 16.98 12.47 -5.04
N GLY A 111 17.76 11.82 -5.91
CA GLY A 111 19.19 11.60 -5.73
C GLY A 111 19.59 10.14 -5.94
N ARG A 112 20.89 9.89 -6.04
CA ARG A 112 21.45 8.59 -6.46
C ARG A 112 20.91 7.39 -5.66
N GLN A 113 20.75 7.53 -4.35
CA GLN A 113 20.17 6.47 -3.52
C GLN A 113 18.69 6.22 -3.84
N HIS A 114 17.92 7.27 -4.11
CA HIS A 114 16.50 7.14 -4.48
C HIS A 114 16.37 6.50 -5.86
N ASP A 115 17.21 6.88 -6.81
CA ASP A 115 17.23 6.32 -8.16
C ASP A 115 17.60 4.83 -8.15
N ALA A 116 18.59 4.44 -7.34
CA ALA A 116 18.95 3.05 -7.14
C ALA A 116 17.77 2.23 -6.58
N VAL A 117 17.07 2.75 -5.56
CA VAL A 117 15.91 2.05 -5.00
C VAL A 117 14.74 2.00 -5.99
N ARG A 118 14.51 3.05 -6.79
CA ARG A 118 13.52 3.02 -7.89
C ARG A 118 13.84 1.94 -8.91
N ALA A 119 15.13 1.77 -9.26
CA ALA A 119 15.57 0.70 -10.15
C ALA A 119 15.31 -0.69 -9.54
N LEU A 120 15.63 -0.88 -8.26
CA LEU A 120 15.37 -2.14 -7.54
C LEU A 120 13.88 -2.51 -7.52
N TYR A 121 13.00 -1.56 -7.21
CA TYR A 121 11.56 -1.83 -7.25
C TYR A 121 11.11 -2.24 -8.66
N ARG A 122 11.56 -1.55 -9.71
CA ARG A 122 11.22 -1.92 -11.09
C ARG A 122 11.70 -3.32 -11.46
N GLN A 123 12.92 -3.68 -11.07
CA GLN A 123 13.49 -5.01 -11.31
C GLN A 123 12.69 -6.12 -10.62
N GLU A 124 12.21 -5.87 -9.40
CA GLU A 124 11.39 -6.80 -8.62
C GLU A 124 9.89 -6.73 -8.97
N GLY A 125 9.51 -5.99 -10.02
CA GLY A 125 8.12 -5.80 -10.45
C GLY A 125 7.26 -5.05 -9.44
N GLY A 126 7.87 -4.30 -8.52
CA GLY A 126 7.23 -3.38 -7.60
C GLY A 126 7.10 -1.96 -8.15
N LEU A 127 6.44 -1.09 -7.37
CA LEU A 127 6.22 0.31 -7.72
C LEU A 127 6.59 1.25 -6.56
N LEU A 128 7.40 2.26 -6.86
CA LEU A 128 7.59 3.41 -5.97
C LEU A 128 6.80 4.61 -6.43
N LEU A 129 5.92 5.09 -5.55
CA LEU A 129 5.21 6.35 -5.74
C LEU A 129 6.15 7.50 -5.35
N ALA A 130 6.29 8.47 -6.25
CA ALA A 130 7.12 9.66 -6.01
C ALA A 130 6.47 10.65 -5.02
N CYS A 131 5.14 10.60 -4.91
CA CYS A 131 4.35 11.36 -3.97
C CYS A 131 3.28 10.47 -3.33
N ARG A 132 2.78 10.91 -2.18
CA ARG A 132 1.71 10.24 -1.47
C ARG A 132 0.40 10.40 -2.26
N PRO A 133 -0.34 9.32 -2.56
CA PRO A 133 -1.62 9.45 -3.24
C PRO A 133 -2.67 10.06 -2.30
N PRO A 134 -3.69 10.74 -2.84
CA PRO A 134 -4.80 11.25 -2.03
C PRO A 134 -5.56 10.10 -1.37
N THR A 135 -6.05 10.34 -0.15
CA THR A 135 -6.80 9.34 0.63
C THR A 135 -8.28 9.70 0.76
N ILE A 136 -9.10 8.66 0.88
CA ILE A 136 -10.50 8.71 1.28
C ILE A 136 -10.60 8.29 2.75
N GLY A 137 -11.54 8.88 3.48
CA GLY A 137 -11.58 8.81 4.95
C GLY A 137 -10.85 10.01 5.56
N LEU A 138 -11.40 10.49 6.69
CA LEU A 138 -11.12 11.74 7.40
C LEU A 138 -9.67 12.24 7.33
#